data_AF-A0A954PWP4-F1
#
_entry.id   AF-A0A954PWP4-F1
#
_cell.length_a   1.000
_cell.length_b   1.000
_cell.length_c   1.000
_cell.angle_alpha   90.00
_cell.angle_beta   90.00
_cell.angle_gamma   90.00
#
_symmetry.space_group_name_H-M   'P 1'
#
loop_
_entity.id
_entity.type
_entity.pdbx_description
1 polymer ?
#
loop_
_entity_poly.entity_id
_entity_poly.type
_entity_poly.pdbx_seq_one_letter_code
_entity_poly.pdbx_strand_id
1 'polypeptide(L)'
;MKYPFQPYDDVASLQQSVTDSFCELAHRTVEENGVFRVSLSGGSTPKRVYEMLSERDLPWSKIHLFWGDERNVPADHQDSNFNMVKTALLDHVDIPEQNIHPVPVNVESPASAAEQYDQTLREHFSDRWPHWDLVLLGMGDDAHTASLFPETIALGEQVRWFVENWVPKFETFRYTMTYPAIESGINIWFIIT
;
A
#
# COMPACT_ATOMS: atom_id res chain seq x y z
N MET A 1 -19.73 -14.51 -0.72
CA MET A 1 -19.26 -13.12 -0.60
C MET A 1 -19.57 -12.40 -1.90
N LYS A 2 -20.27 -11.27 -1.86
CA LYS A 2 -20.37 -10.36 -3.01
C LYS A 2 -19.27 -9.33 -2.81
N TYR A 3 -18.26 -9.32 -3.67
CA TYR A 3 -17.34 -8.18 -3.76
C TYR A 3 -18.13 -7.04 -4.41
N PRO A 4 -18.47 -5.96 -3.69
CA PRO A 4 -19.27 -4.89 -4.28
C PRO A 4 -18.45 -4.22 -5.39
N PHE A 5 -18.92 -4.31 -6.62
CA PHE A 5 -18.41 -3.51 -7.73
C PHE A 5 -19.18 -2.19 -7.74
N GLN A 6 -18.45 -1.08 -7.65
CA GLN A 6 -19.01 0.27 -7.67
C GLN A 6 -18.47 1.04 -8.87
N PRO A 7 -19.27 1.21 -9.94
CA PRO A 7 -18.87 2.03 -11.08
C PRO A 7 -18.98 3.52 -10.75
N TYR A 8 -18.16 4.31 -11.42
CA TYR A 8 -18.17 5.78 -11.37
C TYR A 8 -18.19 6.32 -12.79
N ASP A 9 -18.78 7.50 -12.97
CA ASP A 9 -18.92 8.11 -14.30
C ASP A 9 -17.59 8.63 -14.84
N ASP A 10 -16.65 9.00 -13.95
CA ASP A 10 -15.32 9.48 -14.29
C ASP A 10 -14.29 9.23 -13.17
N VAL A 11 -13.02 9.48 -13.49
CA VAL A 11 -11.90 9.30 -12.56
C VAL A 11 -12.00 10.25 -11.35
N ALA A 12 -12.56 11.45 -11.53
CA ALA A 12 -12.67 12.44 -10.46
C ALA A 12 -13.68 12.01 -9.38
N SER A 13 -14.84 11.50 -9.80
CA SER A 13 -15.87 10.96 -8.90
C SER A 13 -15.40 9.68 -8.20
N LEU A 14 -14.63 8.81 -8.88
CA LEU A 14 -13.95 7.69 -8.23
C LEU A 14 -12.98 8.19 -7.15
N GLN A 15 -12.08 9.11 -7.47
CA GLN A 15 -11.09 9.63 -6.53
C GLN A 15 -11.75 10.28 -5.31
N GLN A 16 -12.78 11.10 -5.53
CA GLN A 16 -13.55 11.72 -4.45
C GLN A 16 -14.21 10.67 -3.56
N SER A 17 -14.87 9.67 -4.13
CA SER A 17 -15.54 8.63 -3.35
C SER A 17 -14.54 7.78 -2.57
N VAL A 18 -13.37 7.47 -3.13
CA VAL A 18 -12.31 6.76 -2.41
C VAL A 18 -11.77 7.61 -1.25
N THR A 19 -11.52 8.90 -1.47
CA THR A 19 -11.07 9.83 -0.41
C THR A 19 -12.09 9.89 0.73
N ASP A 20 -13.38 10.08 0.41
CA ASP A 20 -14.42 10.19 1.43
C ASP A 20 -14.59 8.86 2.20
N SER A 21 -14.58 7.73 1.49
CA SER A 21 -14.65 6.40 2.11
C SER A 21 -13.43 6.12 3.00
N PHE A 22 -12.24 6.54 2.58
CA PHE A 22 -11.02 6.42 3.39
C PHE A 22 -11.17 7.21 4.68
N CYS A 23 -11.64 8.46 4.60
CA CYS A 23 -11.85 9.30 5.77
C CYS A 23 -12.85 8.69 6.75
N GLU A 24 -14.00 8.23 6.25
CA GLU A 24 -15.01 7.58 7.09
C GLU A 24 -14.45 6.32 7.75
N LEU A 25 -13.77 5.46 6.99
CA LEU A 25 -13.18 4.22 7.51
C LEU A 25 -12.10 4.52 8.56
N ALA A 26 -11.20 5.47 8.29
CA ALA A 26 -10.13 5.84 9.22
C ALA A 26 -10.69 6.37 10.54
N HIS A 27 -11.66 7.30 10.50
CA HIS A 27 -12.29 7.84 11.70
C HIS A 27 -13.02 6.75 12.50
N ARG A 28 -13.86 5.96 11.83
CA ARG A 28 -14.60 4.87 12.48
C ARG A 28 -13.67 3.86 13.14
N THR A 29 -12.64 3.41 12.41
CA THR A 29 -11.71 2.40 12.92
C THR A 29 -10.85 2.95 14.06
N VAL A 30 -10.45 4.23 14.03
CA VAL A 30 -9.77 4.85 15.17
C VAL A 30 -10.68 4.99 16.38
N GLU A 31 -11.97 5.30 16.20
CA GLU A 31 -12.94 5.36 17.30
C GLU A 31 -13.16 3.98 17.95
N GLU A 32 -13.29 2.92 17.14
CA GLU A 32 -13.57 1.56 17.60
C GLU A 32 -12.33 0.86 18.18
N ASN A 33 -11.19 0.98 17.51
CA ASN A 33 -9.99 0.17 17.77
C ASN A 33 -8.80 0.99 18.26
N GLY A 34 -8.89 2.33 18.25
CA GLY A 34 -7.84 3.25 18.70
C GLY A 34 -6.70 3.47 17.71
N VAL A 35 -6.74 2.84 16.53
CA VAL A 35 -5.66 2.86 15.54
C VAL A 35 -6.19 2.42 14.16
N PHE A 36 -5.65 2.99 13.09
CA PHE A 36 -5.96 2.61 11.70
C PHE A 36 -4.67 2.27 10.95
N ARG A 37 -4.55 1.05 10.42
CA ARG A 37 -3.36 0.53 9.73
C ARG A 37 -3.70 0.28 8.28
N VAL A 38 -3.05 1.03 7.39
CA VAL A 38 -3.31 0.96 5.95
C VAL A 38 -2.06 0.57 5.16
N SER A 39 -2.23 -0.34 4.21
CA SER A 39 -1.27 -0.63 3.16
C SER A 39 -1.60 0.22 1.92
N LEU A 40 -0.66 1.10 1.55
CA LEU A 40 -0.76 2.06 0.45
C LEU A 40 -0.31 1.44 -0.88
N SER A 41 -0.72 2.07 -1.98
CA SER A 41 -0.39 1.63 -3.33
C SER A 41 0.23 2.76 -4.15
N GLY A 42 1.06 2.39 -5.12
CA GLY A 42 1.55 3.31 -6.15
C GLY A 42 0.52 3.65 -7.22
N GLY A 43 0.92 4.51 -8.15
CA GLY A 43 0.14 4.83 -9.35
C GLY A 43 -0.55 6.19 -9.32
N SER A 44 -1.06 6.61 -10.47
CA SER A 44 -1.62 7.94 -10.70
C SER A 44 -2.96 8.16 -9.98
N THR A 45 -3.82 7.13 -9.95
CA THR A 45 -5.12 7.22 -9.26
C THR A 45 -4.96 7.32 -7.73
N PRO A 46 -4.17 6.46 -7.04
CA PRO A 46 -3.90 6.64 -5.62
C PRO A 46 -3.18 7.94 -5.29
N LYS A 47 -2.26 8.41 -6.14
CA LYS A 47 -1.57 9.70 -5.95
C LYS A 47 -2.56 10.84 -5.72
N ARG A 48 -3.59 10.96 -6.57
CA ARG A 48 -4.58 12.04 -6.44
C ARG A 48 -5.43 11.89 -5.18
N VAL A 49 -5.75 10.65 -4.78
CA VAL A 49 -6.42 10.39 -3.50
C VAL A 49 -5.56 10.88 -2.33
N TYR A 50 -4.25 10.65 -2.36
CA TYR A 50 -3.32 11.11 -1.32
C TYR A 50 -3.23 12.65 -1.25
N GLU A 51 -3.17 13.32 -2.41
CA GLU A 51 -3.25 14.79 -2.47
C GLU A 51 -4.54 15.29 -1.82
N MET A 52 -5.68 14.67 -2.10
CA MET A 52 -6.96 15.05 -1.50
C MET A 52 -7.02 14.74 0.00
N LEU A 53 -6.43 13.63 0.47
CA LEU A 53 -6.33 13.29 1.89
C LEU A 53 -5.45 14.27 2.66
N SER A 54 -4.45 14.87 2.02
CA SER A 54 -3.60 15.90 2.64
C SER A 54 -4.38 17.15 3.07
N GLU A 55 -5.55 17.37 2.46
CA GLU A 55 -6.45 18.48 2.75
C GLU A 55 -7.56 18.08 3.76
N ARG A 56 -7.52 16.87 4.32
CA ARG A 56 -8.56 16.35 5.23
C ARG A 56 -8.07 16.33 6.67
N ASP A 57 -9.01 16.55 7.60
CA ASP A 57 -8.77 16.36 9.02
C ASP A 57 -8.88 14.88 9.38
N LEU A 58 -7.73 14.25 9.55
CA LEU A 58 -7.57 12.84 9.88
C LEU A 58 -6.78 12.69 11.19
N PRO A 59 -7.05 11.66 11.99
CA PRO A 59 -6.34 11.41 13.25
C PRO A 59 -4.94 10.84 12.98
N TRP A 60 -4.04 11.60 12.34
CA TRP A 60 -2.73 11.15 11.86
C TRP A 60 -1.87 10.49 12.94
N SER A 61 -1.97 10.93 14.19
CA SER A 61 -1.30 10.29 15.33
C SER A 61 -1.74 8.85 15.62
N LYS A 62 -2.87 8.42 15.06
CA LYS A 62 -3.47 7.07 15.18
C LYS A 62 -3.48 6.30 13.86
N ILE A 63 -3.01 6.89 12.76
CA ILE A 63 -2.92 6.24 11.46
C ILE A 63 -1.49 5.74 11.26
N HIS A 64 -1.31 4.47 10.90
CA HIS A 64 -0.03 3.93 10.45
C HIS A 64 -0.08 3.62 8.94
N LEU A 65 0.92 4.09 8.22
CA LEU A 65 1.06 3.96 6.77
C LEU A 65 2.15 2.94 6.43
N PHE A 66 1.77 1.95 5.62
CA PHE A 66 2.66 0.92 5.08
C PHE A 66 2.55 0.91 3.55
N TRP A 67 3.44 0.20 2.86
CA TRP A 67 3.44 0.09 1.41
C TRP A 67 3.19 -1.35 0.99
N GLY A 68 2.19 -1.56 0.14
CA GLY A 68 1.87 -2.88 -0.40
C GLY A 68 2.90 -3.35 -1.43
N ASP A 69 3.57 -2.42 -2.10
CA ASP A 69 4.66 -2.68 -3.02
C ASP A 69 5.59 -1.47 -3.14
N GLU A 70 6.80 -1.69 -3.64
CA GLU A 70 7.76 -0.62 -3.94
C GLU A 70 8.69 -1.03 -5.10
N ARG A 71 9.27 -0.02 -5.75
CA ARG A 71 10.17 -0.16 -6.89
C ARG A 71 11.60 -0.24 -6.35
N ASN A 72 12.42 -1.09 -6.97
CA ASN A 72 13.83 -1.22 -6.60
C ASN A 72 14.68 -0.06 -7.14
N VAL A 73 14.39 1.14 -6.63
CA VAL A 73 15.02 2.41 -6.99
C VAL A 73 15.25 3.27 -5.74
N PRO A 74 16.18 4.25 -5.76
CA PRO A 74 16.36 5.17 -4.64
C PRO A 74 15.05 5.87 -4.21
N ALA A 75 14.96 6.22 -2.93
CA ALA A 75 13.74 6.78 -2.32
C ALA A 75 13.35 8.18 -2.86
N ASP A 76 14.26 8.89 -3.53
CA ASP A 76 14.01 10.18 -4.20
C ASP A 76 13.75 10.02 -5.71
N HIS A 77 13.81 8.79 -6.23
CA HIS A 77 13.55 8.50 -7.62
C HIS A 77 12.08 8.78 -7.98
N GLN A 78 11.82 9.24 -9.21
CA GLN A 78 10.47 9.57 -9.67
C GLN A 78 9.50 8.37 -9.65
N ASP A 79 10.04 7.15 -9.76
CA ASP A 79 9.27 5.91 -9.75
C ASP A 79 9.07 5.31 -8.35
N SER A 80 9.62 5.92 -7.29
CA SER A 80 9.39 5.44 -5.92
C SER A 80 7.95 5.75 -5.48
N ASN A 81 7.25 4.71 -4.99
CA ASN A 81 5.95 4.85 -4.35
C ASN A 81 6.07 5.69 -3.07
N PHE A 82 7.14 5.51 -2.29
CA PHE A 82 7.45 6.35 -1.14
C PHE A 82 7.58 7.82 -1.54
N ASN A 83 8.40 8.15 -2.56
CA ASN A 83 8.55 9.54 -3.02
C ASN A 83 7.21 10.15 -3.44
N MET A 84 6.40 9.38 -4.17
CA MET A 84 5.07 9.80 -4.59
C MET A 84 4.17 10.10 -3.39
N VAL A 85 4.08 9.21 -2.41
CA VAL A 85 3.26 9.42 -1.20
C VAL A 85 3.83 10.56 -0.35
N LYS A 86 5.15 10.68 -0.25
CA LYS A 86 5.81 11.76 0.48
C LYS A 86 5.40 13.12 -0.07
N THR A 87 5.56 13.30 -1.38
CA THR A 87 5.25 14.57 -2.07
C THR A 87 3.75 14.84 -2.18
N ALA A 88 2.91 13.82 -2.25
CA ALA A 88 1.46 13.97 -2.34
C ALA A 88 0.77 14.16 -0.97
N LEU A 89 1.36 13.63 0.12
CA LEU A 89 0.70 13.56 1.42
C LEU A 89 1.62 13.92 2.59
N LEU A 90 2.73 13.19 2.78
CA LEU A 90 3.50 13.28 4.03
C LEU A 90 4.09 14.66 4.28
N ASP A 91 4.47 15.39 3.22
CA ASP A 91 5.01 16.75 3.32
C ASP A 91 3.94 17.81 3.68
N HIS A 92 2.68 17.40 3.82
CA HIS A 92 1.52 18.27 4.00
C HIS A 92 0.71 17.96 5.26
N VAL A 93 1.07 16.92 6.02
CA VAL A 93 0.31 16.49 7.20
C VAL A 93 1.21 16.21 8.41
N ASP A 94 0.67 16.45 9.61
CA ASP A 94 1.38 16.22 10.88
C ASP A 94 1.26 14.75 11.32
N ILE A 95 1.79 13.83 10.52
CA ILE A 95 1.89 12.41 10.89
C ILE A 95 3.20 12.14 11.65
N PRO A 96 3.16 11.47 12.82
CA PRO A 96 4.39 11.12 13.53
C PRO A 96 5.28 10.17 12.71
N GLU A 97 6.59 10.39 12.69
CA GLU A 97 7.53 9.58 11.90
C GLU A 97 7.44 8.07 12.21
N GLN A 98 7.20 7.71 13.48
CA GLN A 98 7.03 6.30 13.89
C GLN A 98 5.78 5.62 13.32
N ASN A 99 4.88 6.40 12.71
CA ASN A 99 3.69 5.90 12.05
C ASN A 99 3.89 5.69 10.54
N ILE A 100 5.07 6.03 10.00
CA ILE A 100 5.40 5.90 8.58
C ILE A 100 6.38 4.74 8.44
N HIS A 101 5.97 3.69 7.72
CA HIS A 101 6.74 2.45 7.57
C HIS A 101 7.10 2.21 6.11
N PRO A 102 8.05 2.97 5.52
CA PRO A 102 8.45 2.79 4.13
C PRO A 102 9.27 1.51 3.93
N VAL A 103 9.24 0.96 2.71
CA VAL A 103 10.09 -0.18 2.34
C VAL A 103 11.56 0.27 2.38
N PRO A 104 12.47 -0.41 3.10
CA PRO A 104 13.88 -0.05 3.23
C PRO A 104 14.65 -0.48 1.97
N VAL A 105 14.35 0.16 0.83
CA VAL A 105 14.90 -0.20 -0.48
C VAL A 105 16.42 -0.27 -0.44
N ASN A 106 16.96 -1.39 -0.91
CA ASN A 106 18.37 -1.59 -1.18
C ASN A 106 18.53 -2.13 -2.59
N VAL A 107 18.89 -1.25 -3.52
CA VAL A 107 18.95 -1.53 -4.96
C VAL A 107 19.86 -2.73 -5.27
N GLU A 108 20.95 -2.87 -4.52
CA GLU A 108 21.97 -3.90 -4.69
C GLU A 108 21.62 -5.22 -3.98
N SER A 109 20.73 -5.18 -2.98
CA SER A 109 20.31 -6.37 -2.22
C SER A 109 18.80 -6.41 -1.97
N PRO A 110 17.99 -6.64 -3.02
CA PRO A 110 16.53 -6.66 -2.90
C PRO A 110 16.01 -7.70 -1.90
N ALA A 111 16.59 -8.90 -1.89
CA ALA A 111 16.16 -9.96 -0.96
C ALA A 111 16.34 -9.54 0.51
N SER A 112 17.48 -8.93 0.85
CA SER A 112 17.71 -8.48 2.23
C SER A 112 16.80 -7.31 2.63
N ALA A 113 16.52 -6.39 1.70
CA ALA A 113 15.57 -5.30 1.95
C ALA A 113 14.13 -5.82 2.14
N ALA A 114 13.72 -6.82 1.36
CA ALA A 114 12.42 -7.45 1.51
C ALA A 114 12.30 -8.18 2.85
N GLU A 115 13.34 -8.91 3.27
CA GLU A 115 13.40 -9.58 4.58
C GLU A 115 13.31 -8.58 5.75
N GLN A 116 14.01 -7.44 5.65
CA GLN A 116 13.91 -6.37 6.65
C GLN A 116 12.49 -5.79 6.74
N TYR A 117 11.81 -5.64 5.60
CA TYR A 117 10.43 -5.15 5.62
C TYR A 117 9.46 -6.21 6.15
N ASP A 118 9.63 -7.49 5.80
CA ASP A 118 8.88 -8.60 6.36
C ASP A 118 8.99 -8.63 7.90
N GLN A 119 10.21 -8.44 8.43
CA GLN A 119 10.45 -8.30 9.86
C GLN A 119 9.75 -7.08 10.45
N THR A 120 9.84 -5.91 9.81
CA THR A 120 9.14 -4.68 10.23
C THR A 120 7.65 -4.93 10.38
N LEU A 121 7.03 -5.61 9.41
CA LEU A 121 5.62 -5.96 9.47
C LEU A 121 5.31 -6.91 10.63
N ARG A 122 6.12 -7.95 10.84
CA ARG A 122 5.92 -8.93 11.93
C ARG A 122 6.04 -8.30 13.31
N GLU A 123 7.01 -7.42 13.49
CA GLU A 123 7.19 -6.67 14.74
C GLU A 123 5.98 -5.78 15.05
N HIS A 124 5.33 -5.21 14.03
CA HIS A 124 4.14 -4.40 14.20
C HIS A 124 2.85 -5.20 14.42
N PHE A 125 2.65 -6.29 13.67
CA PHE A 125 1.38 -7.03 13.61
C PHE A 125 1.33 -8.32 14.45
N SER A 126 2.40 -8.69 15.18
CA SER A 126 2.59 -9.96 15.92
C SER A 126 2.73 -11.20 15.02
N ASP A 127 2.91 -12.42 15.55
CA ASP A 127 3.24 -13.64 14.79
C ASP A 127 2.08 -14.26 13.96
N ARG A 128 1.07 -13.47 13.58
CA ARG A 128 -0.02 -13.86 12.66
C ARG A 128 -0.05 -12.92 11.47
N TRP A 129 -0.69 -13.31 10.37
CA TRP A 129 -0.84 -12.45 9.18
C TRP A 129 -1.21 -11.00 9.54
N PRO A 130 -0.72 -10.00 8.80
CA PRO A 130 -0.97 -8.61 9.13
C PRO A 130 -2.48 -8.31 9.19
N HIS A 131 -2.93 -7.76 10.30
CA HIS A 131 -4.32 -7.35 10.47
C HIS A 131 -4.54 -5.94 9.90
N TRP A 132 -4.61 -5.81 8.58
CA TRP A 132 -4.86 -4.52 7.92
C TRP A 132 -6.30 -4.06 8.13
N ASP A 133 -6.47 -2.79 8.46
CA ASP A 133 -7.79 -2.16 8.43
C ASP A 133 -8.18 -1.84 6.98
N LEU A 134 -7.20 -1.48 6.15
CA LEU A 134 -7.36 -1.24 4.71
C LEU A 134 -6.11 -1.67 3.92
N VAL A 135 -6.33 -2.37 2.80
CA VAL A 135 -5.32 -2.60 1.76
C VAL A 135 -5.80 -1.90 0.49
N LEU A 136 -5.06 -0.88 0.06
CA LEU A 136 -5.27 -0.21 -1.22
C LEU A 136 -4.50 -0.92 -2.32
N LEU A 137 -5.15 -1.16 -3.45
CA LEU A 137 -4.56 -1.85 -4.59
C LEU A 137 -4.95 -1.15 -5.89
N GLY A 138 -3.99 -1.02 -6.80
CA GLY A 138 -4.25 -0.82 -8.22
C GLY A 138 -4.29 -2.15 -8.97
N MET A 139 -4.66 -2.09 -10.25
CA MET A 139 -4.54 -3.22 -11.16
C MET A 139 -3.99 -2.74 -12.50
N GLY A 140 -2.94 -3.39 -13.01
CA GLY A 140 -2.41 -3.11 -14.34
C GLY A 140 -3.18 -3.82 -15.45
N ASP A 141 -2.89 -3.46 -16.70
CA ASP A 141 -3.55 -4.02 -17.90
C ASP A 141 -3.33 -5.54 -18.08
N ASP A 142 -2.27 -6.08 -17.49
CA ASP A 142 -1.97 -7.52 -17.42
C ASP A 142 -2.51 -8.19 -16.14
N ALA A 143 -3.44 -7.52 -15.46
CA ALA A 143 -4.09 -7.94 -14.22
C ALA A 143 -3.15 -8.13 -13.01
N HIS A 144 -1.92 -7.61 -13.06
CA HIS A 144 -1.07 -7.55 -11.86
C HIS A 144 -1.66 -6.58 -10.83
N THR A 145 -1.41 -6.87 -9.56
CA THR A 145 -1.66 -5.95 -8.43
C THR A 145 -0.48 -5.97 -7.49
N ALA A 146 -0.30 -4.91 -6.69
CA ALA A 146 0.96 -4.67 -5.99
C ALA A 146 2.12 -4.85 -7.01
N SER A 147 3.11 -5.68 -6.70
CA SER A 147 4.07 -6.16 -7.69
C SER A 147 4.00 -7.68 -7.88
N LEU A 148 2.78 -8.25 -7.82
CA LEU A 148 2.43 -9.63 -8.13
C LEU A 148 2.03 -9.75 -9.60
N PHE A 149 3.03 -9.96 -10.47
CA PHE A 149 2.86 -10.07 -11.92
C PHE A 149 2.53 -11.51 -12.34
N PRO A 150 1.75 -11.70 -13.43
CA PRO A 150 1.52 -13.01 -14.03
C PRO A 150 2.84 -13.78 -14.24
N GLU A 151 2.81 -15.08 -13.97
CA GLU A 151 3.94 -16.02 -14.17
C GLU A 151 5.20 -15.71 -13.34
N THR A 152 5.12 -14.81 -12.35
CA THR A 152 6.24 -14.55 -11.43
C THR A 152 6.21 -15.45 -10.19
N ILE A 153 7.39 -15.69 -9.61
CA ILE A 153 7.55 -16.61 -8.47
C ILE A 153 6.78 -16.15 -7.22
N ALA A 154 6.60 -14.84 -7.04
CA ALA A 154 5.93 -14.28 -5.87
C ALA A 154 4.44 -14.66 -5.78
N LEU A 155 3.81 -15.05 -6.90
CA LEU A 155 2.43 -15.55 -6.90
C LEU A 155 2.26 -16.83 -6.07
N GLY A 156 3.33 -17.63 -5.93
CA GLY A 156 3.34 -18.88 -5.19
C GLY A 156 3.82 -18.77 -3.74
N GLU A 157 4.17 -17.58 -3.26
CA GLU A 157 4.64 -17.39 -1.89
C GLU A 157 3.48 -17.51 -0.89
N GLN A 158 3.68 -18.31 0.16
CA GLN A 158 2.63 -18.68 1.13
C GLN A 158 3.08 -18.50 2.59
N VAL A 159 4.35 -18.13 2.83
CA VAL A 159 4.96 -18.06 4.16
C VAL A 159 5.41 -16.65 4.49
N ARG A 160 6.18 -16.03 3.59
CA ARG A 160 6.61 -14.64 3.74
C ARG A 160 5.43 -13.70 3.48
N TRP A 161 5.41 -12.58 4.18
CA TRP A 161 4.40 -11.54 4.02
C TRP A 161 4.81 -10.53 2.97
N PHE A 162 6.12 -10.34 2.83
CA PHE A 162 6.71 -9.41 1.89
C PHE A 162 7.97 -10.00 1.26
N VAL A 163 8.11 -9.82 -0.06
CA VAL A 163 9.18 -10.42 -0.85
C VAL A 163 9.68 -9.49 -1.93
N GLU A 164 10.92 -9.71 -2.34
CA GLU A 164 11.44 -9.28 -3.62
C GLU A 164 10.85 -10.18 -4.73
N ASN A 165 10.48 -9.57 -5.86
CA ASN A 165 9.96 -10.27 -7.02
C ASN A 165 10.71 -9.81 -8.27
N TRP A 166 11.38 -10.74 -8.95
CA TRP A 166 11.96 -10.45 -10.26
C TRP A 166 10.86 -10.35 -11.29
N VAL A 167 10.78 -9.22 -12.02
CA VAL A 167 9.76 -8.98 -13.03
C VAL A 167 10.43 -8.95 -14.41
N PRO A 168 10.36 -10.04 -15.21
CA PRO A 168 11.04 -10.14 -16.50
C PRO A 168 10.69 -9.03 -17.47
N LYS A 169 9.42 -8.59 -17.46
CA LYS A 169 8.90 -7.49 -18.30
C LYS A 169 9.70 -6.19 -18.14
N PHE A 170 10.27 -5.94 -16.97
CA PHE A 170 10.99 -4.71 -16.65
C PHE A 170 12.47 -4.95 -16.36
N GLU A 171 12.94 -6.19 -16.46
CA GLU A 171 14.32 -6.61 -16.16
C GLU A 171 14.83 -6.05 -14.80
N THR A 172 13.96 -6.06 -13.79
CA THR A 172 14.28 -5.49 -12.48
C THR A 172 13.51 -6.18 -11.37
N PHE A 173 13.99 -6.01 -10.14
CA PHE A 173 13.24 -6.40 -8.96
C PHE A 173 12.17 -5.35 -8.61
N ARG A 174 11.08 -5.87 -8.04
CA ARG A 174 10.10 -5.12 -7.28
C ARG A 174 10.02 -5.69 -5.88
N TYR A 175 9.49 -4.91 -4.96
CA TYR A 175 9.14 -5.32 -3.62
C TYR A 175 7.63 -5.46 -3.55
N THR A 176 7.11 -6.50 -2.91
CA THR A 176 5.66 -6.74 -2.88
C THR A 176 5.22 -7.48 -1.64
N MET A 177 4.05 -7.12 -1.13
CA MET A 177 3.25 -7.99 -0.30
C MET A 177 2.83 -9.23 -1.08
N THR A 178 2.71 -10.34 -0.37
CA THR A 178 2.27 -11.63 -0.91
C THR A 178 0.75 -11.76 -0.83
N TYR A 179 0.16 -12.70 -1.57
CA TYR A 179 -1.30 -12.88 -1.57
C TYR A 179 -1.89 -13.10 -0.18
N PRO A 180 -1.35 -13.99 0.69
CA PRO A 180 -1.94 -14.18 2.00
C PRO A 180 -1.83 -12.94 2.91
N ALA A 181 -0.77 -12.13 2.74
CA ALA A 181 -0.63 -10.87 3.46
C ALA A 181 -1.58 -9.77 2.97
N ILE A 182 -1.96 -9.80 1.68
CA ILE A 182 -3.01 -8.94 1.13
C ILE A 182 -4.39 -9.40 1.62
N GLU A 183 -4.65 -10.71 1.53
CA GLU A 183 -5.94 -11.34 1.88
C GLU A 183 -6.28 -11.20 3.37
N SER A 184 -5.28 -10.98 4.24
CA SER A 184 -5.51 -10.77 5.67
C SER A 184 -6.12 -9.41 6.02
N GLY A 185 -6.34 -8.53 5.05
CA GLY A 185 -7.00 -7.24 5.25
C GLY A 185 -8.51 -7.32 5.47
N ILE A 186 -9.01 -6.50 6.39
CA ILE A 186 -10.46 -6.38 6.68
C ILE A 186 -11.18 -5.73 5.49
N ASN A 187 -10.59 -4.66 4.94
CA ASN A 187 -11.06 -4.01 3.72
C ASN A 187 -9.96 -4.09 2.66
N ILE A 188 -10.30 -4.56 1.47
CA ILE A 188 -9.38 -4.60 0.32
C ILE A 188 -10.05 -3.83 -0.81
N TRP A 189 -9.47 -2.70 -1.19
CA TRP A 189 -10.02 -1.83 -2.23
C TRP A 189 -9.14 -1.87 -3.46
N PHE A 190 -9.71 -2.36 -4.57
CA PHE A 190 -9.14 -2.20 -5.89
C PHE A 190 -9.65 -0.90 -6.50
N ILE A 191 -8.74 0.02 -6.80
CA ILE A 191 -9.03 1.30 -7.46
C ILE A 191 -8.51 1.20 -8.88
N ILE A 192 -9.43 1.09 -9.84
CA ILE A 192 -9.13 0.80 -11.25
C ILE A 192 -9.75 1.89 -12.10
N THR A 193 -9.00 2.40 -13.08
CA THR A 193 -9.38 3.46 -14.01
C THR A 193 -9.13 3.04 -15.43
#